data_AF-A0A2H0QUM1-F1
#
_entry.id   AF-A0A2H0QUM1-F1
#
_cell.length_a   1.000
_cell.length_b   1.000
_cell.length_c   1.000
_cell.angle_alpha   90.00
_cell.angle_beta   90.00
_cell.angle_gamma   90.00
#
_symmetry.space_group_name_H-M   'P 1'
#
loop_
_entity.id
_entity.type
_entity.pdbx_description
1 polymer ?
#
loop_
_entity_poly.entity_id
_entity_poly.type
_entity_poly.pdbx_seq_one_letter_code
_entity_poly.pdbx_strand_id
1 'polypeptide(L)'
;MKQTYIWGVIGIIVVAGLGYYAWSSNETTGGITMIGEAFERDAIDDLIGGDKAYVCDVQSAVENRESLGMVYLDGNSFRAEFKTFVPEINTTIDIYSIWDGDYVYSWSSLSPVGSKAQVVREQITFNNASADAADQVIYSCNEVASDPSMIAIPENITFEELAVEPIEGDASVETEMPAEDSINQEEMEVIES
;
A
#
# COMPACT_ATOMS: atom_id res chain seq x y z
N MET A 1 11.82 -20.64 57.51
CA MET A 1 11.71 -21.36 56.23
C MET A 1 10.61 -20.78 55.32
N LYS A 2 10.57 -19.45 55.08
CA LYS A 2 9.61 -18.82 54.14
C LYS A 2 10.26 -17.82 53.17
N GLN A 3 11.48 -17.37 53.46
CA GLN A 3 12.14 -16.29 52.71
C GLN A 3 12.91 -16.81 51.48
N THR A 4 13.36 -18.06 51.47
CA THR A 4 14.01 -18.70 50.30
C THR A 4 13.04 -19.06 49.19
N TYR A 5 11.75 -19.24 49.48
CA TYR A 5 10.73 -19.56 48.47
C TYR A 5 10.38 -18.34 47.60
N ILE A 6 10.36 -17.14 48.19
CA ILE A 6 10.01 -15.89 47.49
C ILE A 6 11.07 -15.55 46.43
N TRP A 7 12.36 -15.71 46.74
CA TRP A 7 13.44 -15.49 45.77
C TRP A 7 13.43 -16.51 44.63
N GLY A 8 13.02 -17.75 44.89
CA GLY A 8 12.85 -18.76 43.85
C GLY A 8 11.75 -18.42 42.85
N VAL A 9 10.60 -17.93 43.33
CA VAL A 9 9.46 -17.56 42.48
C VAL A 9 9.79 -16.32 41.62
N ILE A 10 10.44 -15.30 42.20
CA ILE A 10 10.85 -14.10 41.45
C ILE A 10 11.86 -14.47 40.35
N GLY A 11 12.83 -15.34 40.64
CA GLY A 11 13.78 -15.82 39.63
C GLY A 11 13.10 -16.51 38.44
N ILE A 12 12.08 -17.34 38.70
CA ILE A 12 11.33 -18.03 37.64
C ILE A 12 10.53 -17.06 36.78
N ILE A 13 9.89 -16.05 37.38
CA ILE A 13 9.10 -15.05 36.63
C ILE A 13 9.99 -14.20 35.73
N VAL A 14 11.19 -13.81 36.20
CA VAL A 14 12.14 -13.03 35.38
C VAL A 14 12.68 -13.86 34.21
N VAL A 15 13.01 -15.14 34.44
CA VAL A 15 13.49 -16.03 33.36
C VAL A 15 12.38 -16.33 32.35
N ALA A 16 11.14 -16.53 32.81
CA ALA A 16 9.99 -16.73 31.92
C ALA A 16 9.66 -15.46 31.11
N GLY A 17 9.74 -14.28 31.74
CA GLY A 17 9.51 -12.99 31.07
C GLY A 17 10.57 -12.67 30.02
N LEU A 18 11.85 -12.90 30.33
CA LEU A 18 12.96 -12.69 29.38
C LEU A 18 12.93 -13.72 28.24
N GLY A 19 12.55 -14.98 28.54
CA GLY A 19 12.37 -16.01 27.52
C GLY A 19 11.20 -15.72 26.58
N TYR A 20 10.09 -15.20 27.10
CA TYR A 20 8.95 -14.78 26.30
C TYR A 20 9.29 -13.56 25.43
N TYR A 21 10.01 -12.57 25.97
CA TYR A 21 10.43 -11.39 25.21
C TYR A 21 11.36 -11.75 24.06
N ALA A 22 12.38 -12.59 24.29
CA ALA A 22 13.30 -13.05 23.25
C ALA A 22 12.65 -13.96 22.20
N TRP A 23 11.59 -14.69 22.57
CA TRP A 23 10.82 -15.49 21.60
C TRP A 23 9.83 -14.63 20.80
N SER A 24 9.25 -13.59 21.41
CA SER A 24 8.35 -12.66 20.71
C SER A 24 9.08 -11.72 19.74
N SER A 25 10.40 -11.51 19.91
CA SER A 25 11.21 -10.74 18.96
C SER A 25 11.74 -11.56 17.77
N ASN A 26 11.41 -12.86 17.71
CA ASN A 26 11.58 -13.67 16.50
C ASN A 26 10.23 -13.77 15.79
N GLU A 27 9.69 -12.63 15.35
CA GLU A 27 8.89 -12.66 14.13
C GLU A 27 9.84 -13.12 13.05
N THR A 28 9.76 -14.42 12.78
CA THR A 28 10.40 -15.04 11.64
C THR A 28 9.81 -14.34 10.44
N THR A 29 10.52 -13.37 9.87
CA THR A 29 10.46 -13.02 8.45
C THR A 29 10.72 -14.33 7.72
N GLY A 30 9.65 -15.09 7.52
CA GLY A 30 9.67 -16.30 6.75
C GLY A 30 10.01 -15.85 5.36
N GLY A 31 11.29 -15.95 4.99
CA GLY A 31 11.73 -15.79 3.62
C GLY A 31 11.01 -16.83 2.79
N ILE A 32 9.88 -16.44 2.22
CA ILE A 32 9.22 -17.19 1.16
C ILE A 32 10.15 -17.04 -0.03
N THR A 33 10.83 -18.12 -0.41
CA THR A 33 11.51 -18.19 -1.70
C THR A 33 10.43 -18.16 -2.77
N MET A 34 10.05 -16.96 -3.21
CA MET A 34 9.12 -16.79 -4.32
C MET A 34 9.86 -17.16 -5.60
N ILE A 35 9.30 -18.13 -6.31
CA ILE A 35 9.81 -18.61 -7.60
C ILE A 35 9.04 -17.81 -8.66
N GLY A 36 9.41 -16.54 -8.84
CA GLY A 36 8.84 -15.64 -9.82
C GLY A 36 9.90 -14.65 -10.28
N GLU A 37 9.84 -14.21 -11.53
CA GLU A 37 10.69 -13.11 -11.97
C GLU A 37 10.23 -11.84 -11.24
N ALA A 38 11.17 -11.15 -10.58
CA ALA A 38 10.91 -9.88 -9.95
C ALA A 38 10.69 -8.84 -11.05
N PHE A 39 9.53 -8.21 -11.07
CA PHE A 39 9.20 -7.16 -12.03
C PHE A 39 9.45 -5.79 -11.38
N GLU A 40 10.18 -4.91 -12.08
CA GLU A 40 10.24 -3.48 -11.75
C GLU A 40 8.86 -2.84 -11.97
N ARG A 41 8.54 -1.76 -11.25
CA ARG A 41 7.23 -1.08 -11.28
C ARG A 41 6.73 -0.77 -12.70
N ASP A 42 7.64 -0.34 -13.58
CA ASP A 42 7.35 0.00 -14.98
C ASP A 42 6.80 -1.20 -15.77
N ALA A 43 7.11 -2.43 -15.34
CA ALA A 43 6.62 -3.62 -16.01
C ALA A 43 5.14 -3.91 -15.71
N ILE A 44 4.53 -3.40 -14.63
CA ILE A 44 3.09 -3.62 -14.39
C ILE A 44 2.25 -2.83 -15.39
N ASP A 45 2.65 -1.59 -15.69
CA ASP A 45 1.98 -0.79 -16.70
C ASP A 45 2.06 -1.46 -18.08
N ASP A 46 3.17 -2.16 -18.37
CA ASP A 46 3.32 -2.99 -19.58
C ASP A 46 2.44 -4.26 -19.56
N LEU A 47 2.13 -4.80 -18.38
CA LEU A 47 1.25 -5.97 -18.23
C LEU A 47 -0.23 -5.58 -18.38
N ILE A 48 -0.61 -4.36 -17.97
CA ILE A 48 -1.97 -3.85 -18.09
C ILE A 48 -2.25 -3.49 -19.56
N GLY A 49 -3.23 -4.15 -20.16
CA GLY A 49 -3.61 -3.98 -21.57
C GLY A 49 -3.04 -5.02 -22.53
N GLY A 50 -2.28 -6.00 -22.03
CA GLY A 50 -1.87 -7.18 -22.82
C GLY A 50 -2.99 -8.23 -22.96
N ASP A 51 -2.89 -9.13 -23.94
CA ASP A 51 -3.89 -10.21 -24.17
C ASP A 51 -3.75 -11.40 -23.19
N LYS A 52 -2.98 -11.25 -22.11
CA LYS A 52 -2.63 -12.32 -21.17
C LYS A 52 -3.08 -11.97 -19.77
N ALA A 53 -3.41 -13.01 -19.00
CA ALA A 53 -3.72 -12.87 -17.59
C ALA A 53 -2.52 -13.21 -16.72
N TYR A 54 -2.36 -12.50 -15.61
CA TYR A 54 -1.27 -12.67 -14.66
C TYR A 54 -1.79 -12.69 -13.22
N VAL A 55 -1.15 -13.47 -12.36
CA VAL A 55 -1.28 -13.37 -10.90
C VAL A 55 0.06 -12.93 -10.35
N CYS A 56 0.06 -11.80 -9.66
CA CYS A 56 1.24 -11.19 -9.06
C CYS A 56 1.13 -11.22 -7.54
N ASP A 57 2.09 -11.86 -6.87
CA ASP A 57 2.28 -11.67 -5.44
C ASP A 57 2.97 -10.32 -5.21
N VAL A 58 2.41 -9.52 -4.31
CA VAL A 58 2.91 -8.18 -3.96
C VAL A 58 3.41 -8.19 -2.54
N GLN A 59 4.66 -7.79 -2.36
CA GLN A 59 5.22 -7.52 -1.03
C GLN A 59 5.66 -6.07 -0.97
N SER A 60 5.11 -5.32 -0.02
CA SER A 60 5.48 -3.94 0.23
C SER A 60 5.97 -3.77 1.65
N ALA A 61 7.12 -3.12 1.83
CA ALA A 61 7.70 -2.84 3.14
C ALA A 61 7.86 -1.33 3.32
N VAL A 62 6.74 -0.62 3.54
CA VAL A 62 6.73 0.85 3.68
C VAL A 62 6.63 1.24 5.15
N GLU A 63 7.59 2.01 5.64
CA GLU A 63 7.59 2.61 6.99
C GLU A 63 7.38 1.60 8.15
N ASN A 64 8.01 0.42 8.07
CA ASN A 64 7.83 -0.70 9.02
C ASN A 64 6.42 -1.33 9.01
N ARG A 65 5.64 -1.11 7.95
CA ARG A 65 4.40 -1.84 7.69
C ARG A 65 4.64 -2.77 6.52
N GLU A 66 4.75 -4.06 6.82
CA GLU A 66 4.74 -5.10 5.80
C GLU A 66 3.29 -5.29 5.33
N SER A 67 3.07 -5.14 4.03
CA SER A 67 1.81 -5.43 3.37
C SER A 67 2.05 -6.53 2.35
N LEU A 68 1.26 -7.60 2.48
CA LEU A 68 1.24 -8.72 1.55
C LEU A 68 -0.07 -8.69 0.79
N GLY A 69 0.00 -8.91 -0.52
CA GLY A 69 -1.17 -8.92 -1.36
C GLY A 69 -1.01 -9.74 -2.62
N MET A 70 -2.11 -9.86 -3.34
CA MET A 70 -2.18 -10.51 -4.64
C MET A 70 -2.88 -9.56 -5.61
N VAL A 71 -2.32 -9.42 -6.80
CA VAL A 71 -2.91 -8.67 -7.91
C VAL A 71 -3.15 -9.63 -9.07
N TYR A 72 -4.40 -9.75 -9.48
CA TYR A 72 -4.81 -10.43 -10.69
C TYR A 72 -4.99 -9.40 -11.81
N LEU A 73 -4.35 -9.63 -12.95
CA LEU A 73 -4.44 -8.79 -14.15
C LEU A 73 -5.05 -9.65 -15.26
N ASP A 74 -6.04 -9.13 -15.99
CA ASP A 74 -6.58 -9.76 -17.20
C ASP A 74 -6.97 -8.67 -18.21
N GLY A 75 -6.05 -8.39 -19.13
CA GLY A 75 -6.18 -7.33 -20.12
C GLY A 75 -6.48 -5.97 -19.52
N ASN A 76 -7.75 -5.57 -19.61
CA ASN A 76 -8.24 -4.25 -19.26
C ASN A 76 -8.86 -4.16 -17.86
N SER A 77 -8.73 -5.23 -17.08
CA SER A 77 -9.32 -5.36 -15.76
C SER A 77 -8.28 -5.89 -14.78
N PHE A 78 -8.44 -5.52 -13.51
CA PHE A 78 -7.63 -6.11 -12.44
C PHE A 78 -8.43 -6.33 -11.17
N ARG A 79 -7.90 -7.19 -10.32
CA ARG A 79 -8.30 -7.31 -8.91
C ARG A 79 -7.06 -7.23 -8.04
N ALA A 80 -7.14 -6.46 -6.98
CA ALA A 80 -6.10 -6.37 -5.97
C ALA A 80 -6.67 -6.74 -4.60
N GLU A 81 -5.94 -7.57 -3.88
CA GLU A 81 -6.26 -7.97 -2.51
C GLU A 81 -5.05 -7.72 -1.63
N PHE A 82 -5.22 -6.95 -0.56
CA PHE A 82 -4.15 -6.62 0.37
C PHE A 82 -4.56 -6.89 1.80
N LYS A 83 -3.63 -7.42 2.59
CA LYS A 83 -3.78 -7.51 4.04
C LYS A 83 -3.01 -6.38 4.68
N THR A 84 -3.69 -5.57 5.50
CA THR A 84 -3.04 -4.49 6.26
C THR A 84 -3.38 -4.57 7.74
N PHE A 85 -2.40 -4.33 8.60
CA PHE A 85 -2.60 -4.22 10.02
C PHE A 85 -2.93 -2.77 10.39
N VAL A 86 -4.03 -2.55 11.11
CA VAL A 86 -4.48 -1.24 11.56
C VAL A 86 -4.20 -1.11 13.06
N PRO A 87 -3.14 -0.39 13.48
CA PRO A 87 -2.70 -0.33 14.87
C PRO A 87 -3.76 0.24 15.82
N GLU A 88 -4.58 1.18 15.34
CA GLU A 88 -5.59 1.88 16.14
C GLU A 88 -6.68 0.95 16.68
N ILE A 89 -7.00 -0.11 15.92
CA ILE A 89 -7.98 -1.14 16.29
C ILE A 89 -7.33 -2.51 16.56
N ASN A 90 -6.00 -2.56 16.53
CA ASN A 90 -5.18 -3.76 16.76
C ASN A 90 -5.70 -4.99 15.98
N THR A 91 -6.04 -4.79 14.69
CA THR A 91 -6.68 -5.80 13.85
C THR A 91 -6.11 -5.77 12.44
N THR A 92 -5.95 -6.95 11.82
CA THR A 92 -5.65 -7.08 10.39
C THR A 92 -6.93 -7.04 9.58
N ILE A 93 -6.95 -6.22 8.54
CA ILE A 93 -8.09 -6.07 7.63
C ILE A 93 -7.65 -6.46 6.22
N ASP A 94 -8.60 -7.00 5.46
CA ASP A 94 -8.44 -7.26 4.04
C ASP A 94 -9.04 -6.09 3.28
N ILE A 95 -8.29 -5.55 2.33
CA ILE A 95 -8.72 -4.50 1.41
C ILE A 95 -8.79 -5.13 0.02
N TYR A 96 -9.91 -4.88 -0.66
CA TYR A 96 -10.16 -5.41 -1.99
C TYR A 96 -10.40 -4.25 -2.94
N SER A 97 -9.85 -4.36 -4.14
CA SER A 97 -10.12 -3.45 -5.23
C SER A 97 -10.33 -4.23 -6.53
N ILE A 98 -11.32 -3.84 -7.34
CA ILE A 98 -11.55 -4.39 -8.67
C ILE A 98 -11.70 -3.23 -9.64
N TRP A 99 -11.01 -3.29 -10.77
CA TRP A 99 -11.29 -2.44 -11.93
C TRP A 99 -11.85 -3.31 -13.05
N ASP A 100 -13.07 -2.99 -13.51
CA ASP A 100 -13.74 -3.72 -14.59
C ASP A 100 -13.48 -3.10 -15.99
N GLY A 101 -12.70 -2.03 -16.06
CA GLY A 101 -12.43 -1.24 -17.26
C GLY A 101 -13.14 0.12 -17.26
N ASP A 102 -14.30 0.24 -16.62
CA ASP A 102 -15.10 1.47 -16.55
C ASP A 102 -15.16 2.04 -15.12
N TYR A 103 -15.19 1.16 -14.12
CA TYR A 103 -15.37 1.50 -12.72
C TYR A 103 -14.34 0.79 -11.83
N VAL A 104 -13.93 1.49 -10.78
CA VAL A 104 -13.18 0.91 -9.66
C VAL A 104 -14.13 0.69 -8.49
N TYR A 105 -14.11 -0.52 -7.97
CA TYR A 105 -14.86 -0.97 -6.81
C TYR A 105 -13.86 -1.23 -5.70
N SER A 106 -14.07 -0.64 -4.53
CA SER A 106 -13.19 -0.89 -3.38
C SER A 106 -14.01 -1.14 -2.13
N TRP A 107 -13.60 -2.12 -1.33
CA TRP A 107 -14.24 -2.44 -0.06
C TRP A 107 -13.22 -3.08 0.89
N SER A 108 -13.63 -3.30 2.13
CA SER A 108 -12.78 -3.97 3.14
C SER A 108 -13.56 -5.04 3.90
N SER A 109 -12.85 -5.95 4.57
CA SER A 109 -13.48 -6.98 5.39
C SER A 109 -14.18 -6.43 6.65
N LEU A 110 -13.99 -5.15 6.99
CA LEU A 110 -14.64 -4.50 8.13
C LEU A 110 -16.09 -4.10 7.87
N SER A 111 -16.49 -3.92 6.60
CA SER A 111 -17.80 -3.35 6.26
C SER A 111 -18.41 -4.04 5.04
N PRO A 112 -19.73 -4.34 5.04
CA PRO A 112 -20.44 -4.81 3.85
C PRO A 112 -20.75 -3.68 2.85
N VAL A 113 -20.25 -2.46 3.09
CA VAL A 113 -20.38 -1.31 2.20
C VAL A 113 -19.03 -1.02 1.56
N GLY A 114 -19.04 -0.83 0.25
CA GLY A 114 -17.89 -0.43 -0.56
C GLY A 114 -18.16 0.87 -1.32
N SER A 115 -17.14 1.39 -1.97
CA SER A 115 -17.20 2.53 -2.87
C SER A 115 -17.08 2.09 -4.31
N LYS A 116 -17.85 2.72 -5.20
CA LYS A 116 -17.73 2.61 -6.65
C LYS A 116 -17.39 3.99 -7.21
N ALA A 117 -16.35 4.08 -8.03
CA ALA A 117 -16.00 5.30 -8.73
C ALA A 117 -15.84 5.01 -10.22
N GLN A 118 -16.39 5.89 -11.07
CA GLN A 118 -16.10 5.84 -12.50
C GLN A 118 -14.69 6.36 -12.73
N VAL A 119 -13.91 5.68 -13.57
CA VAL A 119 -12.53 6.08 -13.82
C VAL A 119 -12.31 6.39 -15.29
N VAL A 120 -11.80 7.59 -15.55
CA VAL A 120 -11.29 7.94 -16.87
C VAL A 120 -9.88 7.38 -16.97
N ARG A 121 -9.61 6.56 -17.98
CA ARG A 121 -8.35 5.80 -18.16
C ARG A 121 -7.08 6.66 -18.02
N GLU A 122 -7.17 7.94 -18.40
CA GLU A 122 -6.08 8.93 -18.30
C GLU A 122 -5.70 9.29 -16.85
N GLN A 123 -6.52 8.92 -15.86
CA GLN A 123 -6.32 9.23 -14.45
C GLN A 123 -5.87 8.03 -13.61
N ILE A 124 -5.80 6.82 -14.19
CA ILE A 124 -5.20 5.66 -13.51
C ILE A 124 -3.69 5.80 -13.62
N THR A 125 -3.11 6.64 -12.79
CA THR A 125 -1.69 6.54 -12.48
C THR A 125 -1.60 5.82 -11.14
N PHE A 126 -0.91 4.69 -11.08
CA PHE A 126 -0.54 4.05 -9.82
C PHE A 126 0.52 4.90 -9.09
N ASN A 127 0.19 6.15 -8.76
CA ASN A 127 1.02 7.09 -8.01
C ASN A 127 0.76 6.91 -6.51
N ASN A 128 0.97 5.69 -6.01
CA ASN A 128 1.05 5.46 -4.57
C ASN A 128 2.51 5.26 -4.19
N ALA A 129 3.26 6.37 -4.18
CA ALA A 129 4.47 6.61 -3.41
C ALA A 129 5.21 7.83 -3.98
N SER A 130 5.69 8.71 -3.10
CA SER A 130 6.86 9.55 -3.41
C SER A 130 7.95 8.69 -4.03
N ALA A 131 8.79 9.23 -4.92
CA ALA A 131 9.85 8.48 -5.60
C ALA A 131 10.72 7.57 -4.68
N ASP A 132 10.80 7.90 -3.37
CA ASP A 132 11.47 7.08 -2.34
C ASP A 132 10.79 5.75 -1.95
N ALA A 133 9.49 5.54 -2.21
CA ALA A 133 8.78 4.31 -1.83
C ALA A 133 8.58 3.32 -3.00
N ALA A 134 9.03 3.67 -4.21
CA ALA A 134 9.02 2.77 -5.35
C ALA A 134 10.00 1.58 -5.17
N ASP A 135 11.11 1.79 -4.45
CA ASP A 135 12.11 0.75 -4.15
C ASP A 135 11.61 -0.30 -3.12
N GLN A 136 10.42 -0.10 -2.56
CA GLN A 136 9.92 -0.87 -1.42
C GLN A 136 8.81 -1.85 -1.78
N VAL A 137 8.53 -2.05 -3.08
CA VAL A 137 7.50 -2.98 -3.55
C VAL A 137 8.08 -4.00 -4.51
N ILE A 138 7.97 -5.27 -4.15
CA ILE A 138 8.43 -6.41 -4.95
C ILE A 138 7.19 -7.09 -5.54
N TYR A 139 7.20 -7.26 -6.87
CA TYR A 139 6.16 -7.98 -7.60
C TYR A 139 6.73 -9.28 -8.16
N SER A 140 6.00 -10.38 -7.97
CA SER A 140 6.32 -11.68 -8.55
C SER A 140 5.12 -12.20 -9.33
N CYS A 141 5.17 -12.04 -10.65
CA CYS A 141 4.04 -12.34 -11.54
C CYS A 141 4.21 -13.68 -12.26
N ASN A 142 3.12 -14.43 -12.35
CA ASN A 142 3.02 -15.65 -13.13
C ASN A 142 1.88 -15.53 -14.13
N GLU A 143 2.13 -15.90 -15.39
CA GLU A 143 1.07 -16.00 -16.40
C GLU A 143 0.08 -17.11 -16.02
N VAL A 144 -1.21 -16.81 -16.13
CA VAL A 144 -2.30 -17.73 -15.83
C VAL A 144 -3.33 -17.73 -16.96
N ALA A 145 -4.21 -18.72 -16.97
CA ALA A 145 -5.37 -18.67 -17.85
C ALA A 145 -6.34 -17.56 -17.38
N SER A 146 -6.95 -16.85 -18.32
CA SER A 146 -8.03 -15.90 -18.02
C SER A 146 -9.17 -16.61 -17.27
N ASP A 147 -9.58 -16.01 -16.17
CA ASP A 147 -10.64 -16.49 -15.30
C ASP A 147 -11.54 -15.30 -14.90
N PRO A 148 -12.69 -15.14 -15.57
CA PRO A 148 -13.63 -14.06 -15.28
C PRO A 148 -14.15 -14.05 -13.85
N SER A 149 -14.10 -15.18 -13.14
CA SER A 149 -14.54 -15.26 -11.75
C SER A 149 -13.62 -14.51 -10.79
N MET A 150 -12.35 -14.30 -11.17
CA MET A 150 -11.41 -13.50 -10.41
C MET A 150 -11.80 -12.03 -10.40
N ILE A 151 -12.45 -11.50 -11.45
CA ILE A 151 -12.87 -10.08 -11.56
C ILE A 151 -14.35 -9.89 -11.19
N ALA A 152 -15.07 -10.97 -10.86
CA ALA A 152 -16.47 -10.88 -10.50
C ALA A 152 -16.68 -10.03 -9.23
N ILE A 153 -17.55 -9.02 -9.33
CA ILE A 153 -17.93 -8.16 -8.21
C ILE A 153 -18.78 -8.99 -7.23
N PRO A 154 -18.46 -9.00 -5.92
CA PRO A 154 -19.22 -9.75 -4.94
C PRO A 154 -20.64 -9.18 -4.76
N GLU A 155 -21.65 -10.05 -4.79
CA GLU A 155 -23.07 -9.67 -4.61
C GLU A 155 -23.42 -9.30 -3.16
N ASN A 156 -22.58 -9.68 -2.19
CA ASN A 156 -22.81 -9.43 -0.76
C ASN A 156 -22.29 -8.05 -0.29
N ILE A 157 -21.77 -7.23 -1.20
CA ILE A 157 -21.28 -5.87 -0.92
C ILE A 157 -22.20 -4.85 -1.58
N THR A 158 -22.64 -3.85 -0.81
CA THR A 158 -23.39 -2.72 -1.34
C THR A 158 -22.41 -1.61 -1.71
N PHE A 159 -22.37 -1.22 -2.97
CA PHE A 159 -21.48 -0.16 -3.44
C PHE A 159 -22.19 1.18 -3.52
N GLU A 160 -21.63 2.18 -2.85
CA GLU A 160 -22.05 3.57 -2.96
C GLU A 160 -21.24 4.27 -4.04
N GLU A 161 -21.91 4.98 -4.94
CA GLU A 161 -21.27 5.73 -6.00
C GLU A 161 -20.64 7.00 -5.42
N LEU A 162 -19.32 7.09 -5.52
CA LEU A 162 -18.61 8.32 -5.21
C LEU A 162 -18.84 9.28 -6.37
N ALA A 163 -19.54 10.38 -6.09
CA ALA A 163 -19.64 11.48 -7.01
C ALA A 163 -18.24 12.09 -7.17
N VAL A 164 -17.52 11.67 -8.20
CA VAL A 164 -16.35 12.38 -8.67
C VAL A 164 -16.91 13.61 -9.36
N GLU A 165 -16.93 14.76 -8.67
CA GLU A 165 -17.20 16.01 -9.36
C GLU A 165 -16.16 16.10 -10.49
N PRO A 166 -16.59 16.27 -11.75
CA PRO A 166 -15.66 16.43 -12.84
C PRO A 166 -14.73 17.56 -12.42
N ILE A 167 -13.44 17.27 -12.36
CA ILE A 167 -12.43 18.29 -12.14
C ILE A 167 -12.55 19.17 -13.38
N GLU A 168 -13.35 20.23 -13.31
CA GLU A 168 -13.42 21.28 -14.31
C GLU A 168 -12.09 22.06 -14.23
N GLY A 169 -11.01 21.37 -14.60
CA GLY A 169 -9.68 21.90 -14.72
C GLY A 169 -9.61 22.65 -16.03
N ASP A 170 -9.91 23.94 -15.95
CA ASP A 170 -9.41 24.94 -16.88
C ASP A 170 -7.89 24.69 -17.04
N ALA A 171 -7.47 24.29 -18.24
CA ALA A 171 -6.10 23.87 -18.56
C ALA A 171 -5.11 25.05 -18.59
N SER A 172 -5.27 26.02 -17.68
CA SER A 172 -4.53 27.27 -17.63
C SER A 172 -4.14 27.62 -16.19
N VAL A 173 -3.53 26.69 -15.46
CA VAL A 173 -2.62 27.09 -14.37
C VAL A 173 -1.34 27.59 -15.06
N GLU A 174 -1.40 28.82 -15.58
CA GLU A 174 -0.21 29.62 -15.79
C GLU A 174 0.39 29.82 -14.40
N THR A 175 1.42 29.04 -14.09
CA THR A 175 2.30 29.31 -12.97
C THR A 175 2.97 30.65 -13.27
N GLU A 176 2.31 31.75 -12.92
CA GLU A 176 2.97 33.04 -12.77
C GLU A 176 4.00 32.85 -11.66
N MET A 177 5.23 32.49 -12.07
CA MET A 177 6.40 32.59 -11.22
C MET A 177 6.39 34.01 -10.66
N PRO A 178 6.26 34.22 -9.33
CA PRO A 178 6.53 35.52 -8.79
C PRO A 178 7.98 35.83 -9.14
N ALA A 179 8.18 36.85 -9.97
CA ALA A 179 9.50 37.37 -10.26
C ALA A 179 10.19 37.62 -8.92
N GLU A 180 11.33 36.96 -8.71
CA GLU A 180 12.20 37.19 -7.58
C GLU A 180 12.62 38.65 -7.63
N ASP A 181 11.93 39.48 -6.84
CA ASP A 181 12.28 40.88 -6.65
C ASP A 181 13.61 40.89 -5.91
N SER A 182 14.64 41.28 -6.65
CA SER A 182 16.01 41.51 -6.23
C SER A 182 16.07 42.22 -4.88
N ILE A 183 16.46 41.47 -3.83
CA ILE A 183 16.84 42.06 -2.55
C ILE A 183 18.13 42.85 -2.77
N ASN A 184 17.98 44.18 -2.72
CA ASN A 184 19.05 45.17 -2.72
C ASN A 184 20.12 44.83 -1.69
N GLN A 185 21.36 44.70 -2.17
CA GLN A 185 22.57 44.94 -1.37
C GLN A 185 22.79 46.46 -1.28
N GLU A 186 22.35 47.08 -0.19
CA GLU A 186 22.87 48.37 0.32
C GLU A 186 23.17 48.15 1.81
N GLU A 187 24.44 48.03 2.21
CA GLU A 187 25.31 49.14 2.63
C GLU A 187 24.84 49.79 3.95
N MET A 188 25.52 49.45 5.06
CA MET A 188 25.78 50.34 6.22
C MET A 188 26.72 49.61 7.19
N GLU A 189 28.03 49.90 7.14
CA GLU A 189 28.74 50.93 7.92
C GLU A 189 29.10 50.50 9.35
N VAL A 190 30.39 50.15 9.48
CA VAL A 190 31.34 50.55 10.52
C VAL A 190 30.77 51.36 11.69
N ILE A 191 30.88 50.84 12.91
CA ILE A 191 31.16 51.68 14.10
C ILE A 191 32.20 50.97 14.98
N GLU A 192 33.39 51.57 15.03
CA GLU A 192 34.40 51.36 16.07
C GLU A 192 33.89 51.87 17.42
N SER A 193 34.08 51.07 18.50
CA SER A 193 34.55 51.56 19.82
C SER A 193 34.85 50.41 20.76
#